data_AF-A0A1U7NY04-F1
#
_entry.id   AF-A0A1U7NY04-F1
#
_cell.length_a   1.000
_cell.length_b   1.000
_cell.length_c   1.000
_cell.angle_alpha   90.00
_cell.angle_beta   90.00
_cell.angle_gamma   90.00
#
_symmetry.space_group_name_H-M   'P 1'
#
loop_
_entity.id
_entity.type
_entity.pdbx_description
1 polymer ?
#
loop_
_entity_poly.entity_id
_entity_poly.type
_entity_poly.pdbx_seq_one_letter_code
_entity_poly.pdbx_strand_id
1 'polypeptide(L)'
;MFRDAKQFAGLTTCQLRKTQALENHWNAAFFALSLGRAEMLLEASGLQGRPVTSLVFSYEDIKRRAFNRLFAWRILSNLGLQARFAELEKHPSRPLDLGVKAA
;
A
#
# COMPACT_ATOMS: atom_id res chain seq x y z
N MET A 1 -11.13 2.71 -8.68
CA MET A 1 -9.99 3.29 -9.44
C MET A 1 -10.01 4.83 -9.42
N PHE A 2 -10.84 5.55 -10.18
CA PHE A 2 -10.84 7.04 -10.14
C PHE A 2 -11.12 7.63 -8.74
N ARG A 3 -12.10 7.06 -8.01
CA ARG A 3 -12.40 7.46 -6.63
C ARG A 3 -11.17 7.32 -5.74
N ASP A 4 -10.54 6.15 -5.77
CA ASP A 4 -9.37 5.83 -4.96
C ASP A 4 -8.17 6.70 -5.32
N ALA A 5 -8.01 7.04 -6.61
CA ALA A 5 -6.93 7.92 -7.05
C ALA A 5 -7.09 9.33 -6.47
N LYS A 6 -8.33 9.85 -6.43
CA LYS A 6 -8.65 11.13 -5.79
C LYS A 6 -8.42 11.08 -4.28
N GLN A 7 -8.96 10.07 -3.62
CA GLN A 7 -8.97 9.98 -2.15
C GLN A 7 -7.61 9.60 -1.54
N PHE A 8 -6.84 8.74 -2.21
CA PHE A 8 -5.67 8.11 -1.61
C PHE A 8 -4.35 8.37 -2.34
N ALA A 9 -4.39 8.72 -3.63
CA ALA A 9 -3.20 8.94 -4.47
C ALA A 9 -3.03 10.40 -4.94
N GLY A 10 -3.81 11.35 -4.42
CA GLY A 10 -3.62 12.78 -4.68
C GLY A 10 -3.94 13.24 -6.11
N LEU A 11 -4.80 12.51 -6.84
CA LEU A 11 -5.09 12.82 -8.25
C LEU A 11 -5.49 14.29 -8.50
N THR A 12 -6.22 14.89 -7.56
CA THR A 12 -6.78 16.25 -7.67
C THR A 12 -6.01 17.29 -6.85
N THR A 13 -4.87 16.95 -6.25
CA THR A 13 -4.09 17.87 -5.41
C THR A 13 -2.92 18.52 -6.16
N CYS A 14 -2.63 18.07 -7.38
CA CYS A 14 -1.56 18.63 -8.19
C CYS A 14 -1.90 20.03 -8.70
N GLN A 15 -0.95 20.96 -8.52
CA GLN A 15 -1.07 22.37 -8.94
C GLN A 15 0.00 22.75 -9.99
N LEU A 16 0.55 21.76 -10.68
CA LEU A 16 1.55 21.98 -11.73
C LEU A 16 0.92 22.70 -12.93
N ARG A 17 1.73 23.52 -13.62
CA ARG A 17 1.25 24.37 -14.72
C ARG A 17 1.74 23.95 -16.11
N LYS A 18 2.60 22.94 -16.18
CA LYS A 18 3.09 22.36 -17.43
C LYS A 18 2.32 21.10 -17.74
N THR A 19 1.86 20.95 -18.99
CA THR A 19 1.10 19.77 -19.45
C THR A 19 1.80 18.47 -19.12
N GLN A 20 3.08 18.34 -19.51
CA GLN A 20 3.88 17.13 -19.23
C GLN A 20 3.94 16.79 -17.74
N ALA A 21 4.00 17.81 -16.87
CA ALA A 21 4.09 17.60 -15.44
C ALA A 21 2.75 17.11 -14.86
N LEU A 22 1.63 17.62 -15.38
CA LEU A 22 0.29 17.15 -15.04
C LEU A 22 0.07 15.70 -15.49
N GLU A 23 0.49 15.35 -16.71
CA GLU A 23 0.43 13.98 -17.23
C GLU A 23 1.28 13.02 -16.39
N ASN A 24 2.48 13.42 -15.99
CA ASN A 24 3.33 12.62 -15.11
C ASN A 24 2.66 12.40 -13.74
N HIS A 25 2.04 13.42 -13.15
CA HIS A 25 1.29 13.28 -11.90
C HIS A 25 0.09 12.34 -12.04
N TRP A 26 -0.67 12.49 -13.13
CA TRP A 26 -1.79 11.62 -13.45
C TRP A 26 -1.34 10.15 -13.54
N ASN A 27 -0.27 9.89 -14.29
CA ASN A 27 0.31 8.56 -14.43
C ASN A 27 0.80 8.02 -13.10
N ALA A 28 1.47 8.84 -12.29
CA ALA A 28 1.94 8.43 -10.97
C ALA A 28 0.79 8.06 -10.02
N ALA A 29 -0.28 8.84 -10.00
CA ALA A 29 -1.45 8.57 -9.16
C ALA A 29 -2.11 7.23 -9.51
N PHE A 30 -2.27 6.93 -10.81
CA PHE A 30 -2.83 5.64 -11.23
C PHE A 30 -1.84 4.49 -11.12
N PHE A 31 -0.55 4.72 -11.36
CA PHE A 31 0.50 3.74 -11.14
C PHE A 31 0.53 3.27 -9.69
N ALA A 32 0.40 4.17 -8.72
CA ALA A 32 0.34 3.83 -7.30
C ALA A 32 -0.84 2.90 -6.97
N LEU A 33 -2.00 3.09 -7.62
CA LEU A 33 -3.16 2.20 -7.46
C LEU A 33 -2.91 0.82 -8.08
N SER A 34 -2.39 0.79 -9.31
CA SER A 34 -2.08 -0.44 -10.04
C SER A 34 -1.03 -1.27 -9.29
N LEU A 35 -0.02 -0.62 -8.72
CA LEU A 35 1.02 -1.27 -7.94
C LEU A 35 0.44 -1.96 -6.69
N GLY A 36 -0.37 -1.25 -5.90
CA GLY A 36 -1.01 -1.83 -4.72
C GLY A 36 -1.95 -3.00 -5.05
N ARG A 37 -2.62 -2.95 -6.21
CA ARG A 37 -3.46 -4.06 -6.68
C ARG A 37 -2.63 -5.24 -7.16
N ALA A 38 -1.54 -5.00 -7.86
CA ALA A 38 -0.62 -6.03 -8.31
C ALA A 38 0.00 -6.77 -7.14
N GLU A 39 0.46 -6.06 -6.11
CA GLU A 39 0.99 -6.65 -4.86
C GLU A 39 -0.01 -7.64 -4.25
N MET A 40 -1.28 -7.24 -4.11
CA MET A 40 -2.31 -8.12 -3.55
C MET A 40 -2.62 -9.34 -4.42
N LEU A 41 -2.65 -9.17 -5.74
CA LEU A 41 -2.84 -10.28 -6.67
C LEU A 41 -1.67 -11.27 -6.61
N LEU A 42 -0.44 -10.77 -6.50
CA LEU A 42 0.77 -11.59 -6.39
C LEU A 42 0.79 -12.36 -5.08
N GLU A 43 0.49 -11.72 -3.95
CA GLU A 43 0.39 -12.38 -2.65
C GLU A 43 -0.69 -13.46 -2.65
N ALA A 44 -1.90 -13.14 -3.14
CA ALA A 44 -3.00 -14.10 -3.20
C ALA A 44 -2.68 -15.28 -4.15
N SER A 45 -2.03 -15.01 -5.28
CA SER A 45 -1.63 -16.05 -6.23
C SER A 45 -0.54 -16.96 -5.65
N GLY A 46 0.42 -16.39 -4.92
CA GLY A 46 1.46 -17.14 -4.22
C GLY A 46 0.89 -18.06 -3.14
N LEU A 47 -0.09 -17.56 -2.37
CA LEU A 47 -0.78 -18.36 -1.34
C LEU A 47 -1.62 -19.50 -1.93
N GLN A 48 -2.26 -19.28 -3.08
CA GLN A 48 -3.11 -20.30 -3.72
C GLN A 48 -2.35 -21.23 -4.68
N GLY A 49 -1.07 -20.94 -4.98
CA GLY A 49 -0.28 -21.68 -5.97
C GLY A 49 -0.82 -21.58 -7.39
N ARG A 50 -1.73 -20.64 -7.67
CA ARG A 50 -2.37 -20.42 -8.98
C ARG A 50 -2.74 -18.95 -9.17
N PRO A 51 -2.84 -18.46 -10.42
CA PRO A 51 -3.28 -17.09 -10.68
C PRO A 51 -4.68 -16.81 -10.13
N VAL A 52 -4.80 -15.78 -9.30
CA VAL A 52 -6.09 -15.29 -8.80
C VAL A 52 -6.63 -14.24 -9.76
N THR A 53 -7.86 -14.41 -10.25
CA THR A 53 -8.51 -13.50 -11.21
C THR A 53 -9.41 -12.46 -10.55
N SER A 54 -9.78 -12.66 -9.29
CA SER A 54 -10.65 -11.77 -8.52
C SER A 54 -10.23 -11.76 -7.05
N LEU A 55 -10.09 -10.56 -6.49
CA LEU A 55 -9.86 -10.37 -5.06
C LEU A 55 -10.67 -9.17 -4.56
N VAL A 56 -11.07 -9.21 -3.28
CA VAL A 56 -11.67 -8.05 -2.62
C VAL A 56 -10.56 -7.03 -2.38
N PHE A 57 -10.63 -5.90 -3.07
CA PHE A 57 -9.57 -4.89 -3.06
C PHE A 57 -10.03 -3.61 -2.37
N SER A 58 -9.27 -3.17 -1.36
CA SER A 58 -9.43 -1.90 -0.68
C SER A 58 -8.10 -1.17 -0.68
N TYR A 59 -8.02 -0.04 -1.39
CA TYR A 59 -6.80 0.75 -1.42
C TYR A 59 -6.53 1.46 -0.09
N GLU A 60 -7.58 1.72 0.71
CA GLU A 60 -7.43 2.21 2.08
C GLU A 60 -6.62 1.22 2.93
N ASP A 61 -6.93 -0.08 2.80
CA ASP A 61 -6.24 -1.14 3.54
C ASP A 61 -4.79 -1.31 3.10
N ILE A 62 -4.52 -1.23 1.79
CA ILE A 62 -3.15 -1.27 1.27
C ILE A 62 -2.33 -0.09 1.82
N LYS A 63 -2.88 1.12 1.73
CA LYS A 63 -2.24 2.32 2.27
C LYS A 63 -2.00 2.20 3.76
N ARG A 64 -2.96 1.62 4.51
CA ARG A 64 -2.83 1.39 5.96
C ARG A 64 -1.73 0.39 6.28
N ARG A 65 -1.66 -0.75 5.58
CA ARG A 65 -0.59 -1.75 5.75
C ARG A 65 0.77 -1.14 5.46
N ALA A 66 0.92 -0.43 4.35
CA ALA A 66 2.16 0.25 3.99
C ALA A 66 2.58 1.30 5.04
N PHE A 67 1.64 2.10 5.52
CA PHE A 67 1.87 3.06 6.60
C PHE A 67 2.30 2.37 7.90
N ASN A 68 1.60 1.33 8.34
CA ASN A 68 1.90 0.61 9.57
C ASN A 68 3.32 0.00 9.52
N ARG A 69 3.69 -0.60 8.39
CA ARG A 69 5.06 -1.13 8.18
C ARG A 69 6.10 -0.02 8.27
N LEU A 70 5.90 1.08 7.56
CA LEU A 70 6.83 2.22 7.58
C LEU A 70 6.95 2.82 8.99
N PHE A 71 5.83 2.97 9.69
CA PHE A 71 5.77 3.54 11.03
C PHE A 71 6.48 2.65 12.05
N ALA A 72 6.18 1.35 12.05
CA ALA A 72 6.86 0.39 12.91
C ALA A 72 8.37 0.32 12.60
N TRP A 73 8.75 0.30 11.32
CA TRP A 73 10.15 0.34 10.90
C TRP A 73 10.86 1.58 11.42
N ARG A 74 10.22 2.75 11.34
CA ARG A 74 10.76 4.02 11.83
C ARG A 74 10.96 3.99 13.34
N ILE A 75 9.97 3.51 14.10
CA ILE A 75 10.08 3.37 15.57
C ILE A 75 11.27 2.49 15.92
N LEU A 76 11.35 1.29 15.34
CA LEU A 76 12.43 0.35 15.63
C LEU A 76 13.79 0.93 15.22
N SER A 77 13.88 1.56 14.04
CA SER A 77 15.13 2.20 13.58
C SER A 77 15.60 3.30 14.52
N ASN A 78 14.69 4.15 15.01
CA ASN A 78 15.03 5.22 15.94
C ASN A 78 15.50 4.69 17.30
N LEU A 79 15.11 3.47 17.68
CA LEU A 79 15.52 2.80 18.91
C LEU A 79 16.73 1.86 18.72
N GLY A 80 17.28 1.74 17.49
CA GLY A 80 18.34 0.79 17.18
C GLY A 80 17.90 -0.68 17.18
N LEU A 81 16.61 -0.94 17.01
CA LEU A 81 15.97 -2.26 17.09
C LEU A 81 15.46 -2.78 15.74
N GLN A 82 15.92 -2.22 14.62
CA GLN A 82 15.45 -2.56 13.27
C GLN A 82 15.58 -4.06 12.93
N ALA A 83 16.57 -4.75 13.50
CA ALA A 83 16.74 -6.20 13.34
C ALA A 83 15.53 -7.01 13.85
N ARG A 84 14.76 -6.45 14.79
CA ARG A 84 13.57 -7.09 15.37
C ARG A 84 12.31 -6.90 14.53
N PHE A 85 12.38 -6.19 13.39
CA PHE A 85 11.21 -5.98 12.55
C PHE A 85 10.62 -7.30 12.03
N ALA A 86 11.46 -8.30 11.75
CA ALA A 86 11.02 -9.63 11.33
C ALA A 86 10.17 -10.35 12.40
N GLU A 87 10.34 -10.03 13.68
CA GLU A 87 9.50 -10.55 14.76
C GLU A 87 8.08 -9.98 14.65
N LEU A 88 7.93 -8.69 14.32
CA LEU A 88 6.63 -8.05 14.12
C LEU A 88 5.89 -8.64 12.91
N GLU A 89 6.60 -8.93 11.82
CA GLU A 89 6.02 -9.55 10.62
C GLU A 89 5.45 -10.94 10.90
N LYS A 90 6.08 -11.70 11.81
CA LYS A 90 5.68 -13.06 12.17
C LYS A 90 4.82 -13.12 13.43
N HIS A 91 4.55 -11.98 14.06
CA HIS A 91 3.89 -11.95 15.36
C HIS A 91 2.41 -12.39 15.24
N PRO A 92 1.92 -13.32 16.08
CA PRO A 92 0.58 -13.88 15.95
C PRO A 92 -0.54 -12.84 16.13
N SER A 93 -0.30 -11.75 16.88
CA SER A 93 -1.28 -10.66 17.02
C SER A 93 -1.40 -9.75 15.79
N ARG A 94 -0.58 -9.98 14.75
CA ARG A 94 -0.58 -9.22 13.48
C ARG A 94 -0.59 -7.69 13.69
N PRO A 95 0.37 -7.13 14.45
CA PRO A 95 0.37 -5.71 14.81
C PRO A 95 0.46 -4.77 13.59
N LEU A 96 1.03 -5.26 12.47
CA LEU A 96 1.13 -4.51 11.21
C LEU A 96 -0.23 -4.36 10.48
N ASP A 97 -1.24 -5.13 10.87
CA ASP A 97 -2.60 -5.07 10.29
C ASP A 97 -3.54 -4.15 11.08
N LEU A 98 -3.01 -3.36 12.03
CA LEU A 98 -3.81 -2.45 12.84
C LEU A 98 -4.65 -1.49 11.96
N GLY A 99 -5.97 -1.51 12.17
CA GLY A 99 -6.91 -0.62 11.48
C GLY A 99 -7.21 -0.96 10.02
N VAL A 100 -6.79 -2.16 9.56
CA VAL A 100 -7.26 -2.75 8.30
C VAL A 100 -8.71 -3.20 8.46
N LYS A 101 -9.56 -2.92 7.48
CA LYS A 101 -11.01 -3.18 7.52
C LYS A 101 -11.40 -4.49 6.82
N ALA A 102 -10.75 -4.83 5.72
CA ALA A 102 -10.93 -6.12 5.06
C ALA A 102 -10.02 -7.17 5.72
N ALA A 103 -10.60 -7.94 6.65
CA ALA A 103 -10.02 -9.18 7.15
C ALA A 103 -10.63 -10.38 6.42
#